data_AF-A0A1D6NR73-F1
#
_entry.id   AF-A0A1D6NR73-F1
#
_cell.length_a   1.000
_cell.length_b   1.000
_cell.length_c   1.000
_cell.angle_alpha   90.00
_cell.angle_beta   90.00
_cell.angle_gamma   90.00
#
_symmetry.space_group_name_H-M   'P 1'
#
loop_
_entity.id
_entity.type
_entity.pdbx_description
1 polymer ?
#
loop_
_entity_poly.entity_id
_entity_poly.type
_entity_poly.pdbx_seq_one_letter_code
_entity_poly.pdbx_strand_id
1 'polypeptide(L)' 'MGVAVGICGFQLFRNITGNPEVRVNKAGRAAGVLENHEEGRRYAMHGLRSFVHDKTPEIMPAINKFFTDPK' A
#
# COMPACT_ATOMS: atom_id res chain seq x y z
N MET A 1 -22.47 31.48 -12.41
CA MET A 1 -21.35 30.70 -11.84
C MET A 1 -21.75 29.79 -10.68
N GLY A 2 -22.48 30.25 -9.66
CA GLY A 2 -22.84 29.42 -8.49
C GLY A 2 -23.61 28.13 -8.81
N VAL A 3 -24.54 28.17 -9.76
CA VAL A 3 -25.32 26.99 -10.17
C VAL A 3 -24.44 25.91 -10.83
N ALA A 4 -23.49 26.31 -11.67
CA ALA A 4 -22.57 25.39 -12.34
C ALA A 4 -21.58 24.74 -11.36
N VAL A 5 -21.05 25.50 -10.41
CA VAL A 5 -20.18 24.95 -9.37
C VAL A 5 -20.97 24.02 -8.44
N GLY A 6 -22.20 24.38 -8.09
CA GLY A 6 -23.09 23.57 -7.27
C GLY A 6 -23.44 22.23 -7.91
N ILE A 7 -23.78 22.21 -9.21
CA ILE A 7 -24.13 20.97 -9.90
C ILE A 7 -22.93 20.03 -10.08
N CYS A 8 -21.75 20.57 -10.42
CA CYS A 8 -20.53 19.79 -10.51
C CYS A 8 -20.09 19.24 -9.15
N GLY A 9 -20.19 20.04 -8.08
CA GLY A 9 -19.89 19.61 -6.72
C GLY A 9 -20.84 18.50 -6.22
N PHE A 10 -22.14 18.62 -6.50
CA PHE A 10 -23.12 17.61 -6.13
C PHE A 10 -22.92 16.30 -6.92
N GLN A 11 -22.55 16.37 -8.19
CA GLN A 11 -22.19 15.19 -8.99
C GLN A 11 -20.97 14.46 -8.42
N LEU A 12 -19.91 15.21 -8.06
CA LEU A 12 -18.72 14.64 -7.41
C LEU A 12 -19.07 14.00 -6.06
N PHE A 13 -19.88 14.67 -5.23
CA PHE A 13 -20.32 14.14 -3.94
C PHE A 13 -21.09 12.83 -4.09
N ARG A 14 -21.97 12.73 -5.09
CA ARG A 14 -22.71 11.49 -5.39
C ARG A 14 -21.80 10.38 -5.91
N ASN A 15 -20.78 10.70 -6.71
CA ASN A 15 -19.80 9.72 -7.15
C ASN A 15 -18.97 9.17 -5.97
N ILE A 16 -18.59 10.04 -5.03
CA ILE A 16 -17.82 9.66 -3.84
C ILE A 16 -18.63 8.78 -2.88
N THR A 17 -19.92 9.10 -2.68
CA THR A 17 -20.76 8.42 -1.69
C THR A 17 -21.53 7.21 -2.23
N GLY A 18 -21.86 7.20 -3.51
CA GLY A 18 -22.69 6.17 -4.13
C GLY A 18 -21.94 5.12 -4.96
N ASN A 19 -20.68 5.38 -5.35
CA ASN A 19 -19.91 4.41 -6.12
C ASN A 19 -19.30 3.36 -5.19
N PRO A 20 -19.64 2.06 -5.33
CA PRO A 20 -19.10 0.99 -4.48
C PRO A 20 -17.57 0.82 -4.61
N GLU A 21 -16.97 1.33 -5.68
CA GLU A 21 -15.52 1.28 -5.92
C GLU A 21 -14.76 2.38 -5.13
N VAL A 22 -15.45 3.46 -4.74
CA VAL A 22 -14.84 4.61 -4.05
C VAL A 22 -15.03 4.46 -2.54
N ARG A 23 -13.96 4.08 -1.85
CA ARG A 23 -14.00 3.68 -0.43
C ARG A 23 -13.64 4.81 0.52
N VAL A 24 -14.64 5.61 0.88
CA VAL A 24 -14.43 6.82 1.72
C VAL A 24 -14.64 6.55 3.21
N ASN A 25 -15.47 5.57 3.56
CA ASN A 25 -15.68 5.17 4.95
C ASN A 25 -14.55 4.26 5.45
N LYS A 26 -14.09 4.46 6.70
CA LYS A 26 -13.10 3.60 7.36
C LYS A 26 -13.53 2.13 7.38
N ALA A 27 -14.83 1.84 7.53
CA ALA A 27 -15.37 0.47 7.44
C ALA A 27 -15.21 -0.14 6.03
N GLY A 28 -15.39 0.65 4.97
CA GLY A 28 -15.21 0.22 3.57
C GLY A 28 -13.73 0.10 3.15
N ARG A 29 -12.80 0.73 3.88
CA ARG A 29 -11.35 0.56 3.69
C ARG A 29 -10.83 -0.77 4.26
N ALA A 30 -11.47 -1.28 5.32
CA ALA A 30 -11.13 -2.58 5.91
C ALA A 30 -11.57 -3.77 5.05
N ALA A 31 -12.62 -3.60 4.24
CA ALA A 31 -12.97 -4.52 3.17
C ALA A 31 -11.92 -4.40 2.04
N GLY A 32 -10.73 -4.97 2.21
CA GLY A 32 -9.69 -5.00 1.17
C GLY A 32 -10.26 -5.46 -0.18
N VAL A 33 -9.76 -4.90 -1.29
CA VAL A 33 -10.04 -5.51 -2.60
C VAL A 33 -9.34 -6.87 -2.56
N LEU A 34 -10.11 -7.95 -2.41
CA LEU A 34 -9.57 -9.32 -2.31
C LEU A 34 -8.74 -9.68 -3.54
N GLU A 35 -9.07 -9.11 -4.70
CA GLU A 35 -8.38 -9.34 -5.98
C GLU A 35 -7.12 -8.47 -6.18
N ASN A 36 -6.77 -7.57 -5.25
CA ASN A 36 -5.68 -6.61 -5.44
C ASN A 36 -4.39 -6.97 -4.69
N HIS A 37 -4.05 -8.26 -4.72
CA HIS A 37 -2.84 -8.78 -4.09
C HIS A 37 -1.55 -8.21 -4.72
N GLU A 38 -1.59 -7.80 -5.99
CA GLU A 38 -0.41 -7.27 -6.68
C GLU A 38 -0.10 -5.83 -6.28
N GLU A 39 -1.10 -4.95 -6.22
CA GLU A 39 -0.93 -3.57 -5.78
C GLU A 39 -0.63 -3.51 -4.27
N GLY A 40 -1.31 -4.34 -3.47
CA GLY A 40 -1.02 -4.49 -2.04
C GLY A 40 0.43 -4.94 -1.78
N ARG A 41 0.96 -5.87 -2.59
CA ARG A 41 2.37 -6.27 -2.53
C ARG A 41 3.31 -5.13 -2.93
N ARG A 42 2.99 -4.38 -3.99
CA ARG A 42 3.80 -3.22 -4.42
C ARG A 42 3.87 -2.12 -3.36
N TYR A 43 2.76 -1.84 -2.67
CA TYR A 43 2.75 -0.87 -1.56
C TYR A 43 3.44 -1.39 -0.30
N ALA A 44 3.32 -2.69 0.00
CA ALA A 44 3.96 -3.29 1.17
C ALA A 44 5.47 -3.52 0.99
N MET A 45 5.92 -3.88 -0.22
CA MET A 45 7.32 -4.13 -0.57
C MET A 45 7.88 -3.00 -1.44
N HIS A 46 8.18 -1.85 -0.83
CA HIS A 46 9.02 -0.84 -1.49
C HIS A 46 10.48 -1.34 -1.62
N GLY A 47 11.26 -0.76 -2.53
CA GLY A 47 12.57 -1.29 -2.96
C GLY A 47 13.53 -1.67 -1.83
N LEU A 48 13.68 -0.84 -0.79
CA LEU A 48 14.52 -1.16 0.37
C LEU A 48 13.98 -2.35 1.16
N ARG A 49 12.66 -2.40 1.39
CA ARG A 49 12.02 -3.51 2.12
C ARG A 49 12.11 -4.80 1.33
N SER A 50 11.96 -4.76 0.00
CA SER A 50 12.17 -5.95 -0.85
C SER A 50 13.62 -6.43 -0.81
N PHE A 51 14.60 -5.52 -0.75
CA PHE A 51 16.02 -5.89 -0.67
C PHE A 51 16.43 -6.46 0.69
N VAL A 52 15.82 -5.97 1.77
CA VAL A 52 16.15 -6.39 3.15
C VAL A 52 15.36 -7.63 3.57
N HIS A 53 14.19 -7.89 2.97
CA HIS A 53 13.29 -8.98 3.38
C HIS A 53 13.95 -10.36 3.41
N ASP A 54 14.79 -10.66 2.42
CA ASP A 54 15.44 -11.98 2.29
C ASP A 54 16.80 -12.05 3.01
N LYS A 55 17.21 -10.97 3.69
CA LYS A 55 18.48 -10.92 4.42
C LYS A 55 18.27 -11.22 5.88
N THR A 56 19.19 -12.01 6.45
CA THR A 56 19.26 -12.20 7.90
C THR A 56 19.53 -10.85 8.58
N PRO A 57 18.83 -10.52 9.68
CA PRO A 57 19.06 -9.28 10.41
C PRO A 57 20.38 -9.39 11.18
N GLU A 58 21.47 -9.13 10.48
CA GLU A 58 22.83 -9.15 11.02
C GLU A 58 23.43 -7.75 10.98
N ILE A 59 23.97 -7.30 12.11
CA ILE A 59 24.58 -5.96 12.24
C ILE A 59 25.86 -5.89 11.39
N MET A 60 26.62 -6.99 11.29
CA MET A 60 27.88 -7.05 10.53
C MET A 60 28.05 -8.41 9.82
N PRO A 61 27.39 -8.62 8.67
CA PRO A 61 27.41 -9.93 7.98
C PRO A 61 28.81 -10.36 7.52
N ALA A 62 29.71 -9.41 7.21
CA ALA A 62 31.07 -9.73 6.80
C ALA A 62 31.92 -10.30 7.96
N ILE A 63 31.73 -9.78 9.18
CA ILE A 63 32.46 -10.25 10.36
C ILE A 63 31.89 -11.59 10.82
N ASN A 64 30.56 -11.74 10.84
CA ASN A 64 29.93 -13.02 11.16
C ASN A 64 30.43 -14.13 10.24
N LYS A 65 30.37 -13.93 8.92
CA LYS A 65 30.86 -14.92 7.93
C LYS A 65 32.34 -15.27 8.13
N PHE A 66 33.18 -14.30 8.45
CA PHE A 66 34.60 -14.54 8.73
C PHE A 66 34.82 -15.50 9.92
N PHE A 67 33.94 -15.48 10.92
CA PHE A 67 34.04 -16.33 12.11
C PHE A 67 33.22 -17.61 12.03
N THR A 68 32.15 -17.67 11.23
CA THR A 68 31.23 -18.81 11.17
C THR A 68 31.43 -19.76 10.00
N ASP A 69 32.07 -19.33 8.90
CA ASP A 69 32.32 -20.22 7.76
C ASP A 69 33.52 -21.15 8.06
N PRO A 70 33.33 -22.48 8.22
CA PRO A 70 34.43 -23.40 8.35
C PRO A 70 35.15 -23.56 7.00
N LYS A 71 36.49 -23.62 7.05
CA LYS A 71 37.35 -23.81 5.88
C LYS A 71 37.33 -25.25 5.36
#